data_AF-A0A2H0WKG6-F1
#
_entry.id   AF-A0A2H0WKG6-F1
#
_cell.length_a   1.000
_cell.length_b   1.000
_cell.length_c   1.000
_cell.angle_alpha   90.00
_cell.angle_beta   90.00
_cell.angle_gamma   90.00
#
_symmetry.space_group_name_H-M   'P 1'
#
loop_
_entity.id
_entity.type
_entity.pdbx_description
1 polymer ?
#
loop_
_entity_poly.entity_id
_entity_poly.type
_entity_poly.pdbx_seq_one_letter_code
_entity_poly.pdbx_strand_id
1 'polypeptide(L)'
;MPKNEIEKFVEHITDGETLLGIVVRAGYSKEGVNFFTSDSFPFQLGFLKQSKGYVSKPHTHTLLPEDNVVRNVQEVVFVVEGIFEVGFYGDGETVLATVT
;
A
#
# COMPACT_ATOMS: atom_id res chain seq x y z
N MET A 1 -4.17 -5.54 16.17
CA MET A 1 -2.95 -6.16 16.72
C MET A 1 -2.20 -5.11 17.54
N PRO A 2 -1.80 -5.41 18.79
CA PRO A 2 -0.92 -4.55 19.58
C PRO A 2 0.48 -4.45 18.96
N LYS A 3 1.23 -3.37 19.27
CA LYS A 3 2.53 -3.06 18.64
C LYS A 3 3.55 -4.19 18.74
N ASN A 4 3.65 -4.81 19.92
CA ASN A 4 4.57 -5.92 20.21
C ASN A 4 4.29 -7.20 19.40
N GLU A 5 3.10 -7.36 18.84
CA GLU A 5 2.78 -8.49 17.96
C GLU A 5 3.11 -8.19 16.49
N ILE A 6 3.05 -6.93 16.06
CA ILE A 6 3.41 -6.51 14.70
C ILE A 6 4.89 -6.78 14.43
N GLU A 7 5.75 -6.46 15.41
CA GLU A 7 7.21 -6.66 15.34
C GLU A 7 7.61 -8.14 15.18
N LYS A 8 6.71 -9.10 15.48
CA LYS A 8 6.95 -10.53 15.21
C LYS A 8 6.79 -10.90 13.74
N PHE A 9 6.02 -10.13 12.98
CA PHE A 9 5.65 -10.45 11.61
C PHE A 9 6.26 -9.53 10.58
N VAL A 10 6.73 -8.35 10.98
CA VAL A 10 7.38 -7.39 10.09
C VAL A 10 8.80 -7.17 10.57
N GLU A 11 9.77 -7.39 9.69
CA GLU A 11 11.18 -7.23 9.97
C GLU A 11 11.82 -6.27 8.97
N HIS A 12 12.53 -5.28 9.49
CA HIS A 12 13.36 -4.36 8.72
C HIS A 12 14.82 -4.80 8.87
N ILE A 13 15.42 -5.20 7.75
CA ILE A 13 16.82 -5.65 7.69
C ILE A 13 17.68 -4.42 7.39
N THR A 14 18.55 -4.05 8.32
CA THR A 14 19.39 -2.84 8.20
C THR A 14 20.88 -3.14 8.31
N ASP A 15 21.70 -2.33 7.63
CA ASP A 15 23.14 -2.21 7.86
C ASP A 15 23.44 -0.77 8.30
N GLY A 16 23.65 -0.59 9.61
CA GLY A 16 23.64 0.72 10.24
C GLY A 16 22.30 1.44 10.04
N GLU A 17 22.35 2.62 9.42
CA GLU A 17 21.16 3.43 9.08
C GLU A 17 20.57 3.06 7.70
N THR A 18 21.21 2.16 6.96
CA THR A 18 20.76 1.78 5.62
C THR A 18 19.74 0.65 5.70
N LEU A 19 18.53 0.85 5.18
CA LEU A 19 17.54 -0.21 5.03
C LEU A 19 17.88 -1.07 3.80
N LEU A 20 18.18 -2.35 4.03
CA LEU A 20 18.52 -3.32 2.98
C LEU A 20 17.29 -4.10 2.50
N GLY A 21 16.30 -4.30 3.36
CA GLY A 21 15.11 -5.06 3.00
C GLY A 21 14.01 -5.03 4.06
N ILE A 22 12.79 -5.34 3.62
CA ILE A 22 11.62 -5.49 4.49
C ILE A 22 11.04 -6.88 4.26
N VAL A 23 10.81 -7.64 5.33
CA VAL A 23 10.16 -8.95 5.28
C VAL A 23 8.83 -8.87 6.03
N VAL A 24 7.73 -9.09 5.30
CA VAL A 24 6.39 -9.24 5.88
C VAL A 24 6.04 -10.72 5.86
N ARG A 25 5.96 -11.33 7.04
CA ARG A 25 5.69 -12.76 7.22
C ARG A 25 4.21 -13.06 7.00
N ALA A 26 3.90 -14.25 6.49
CA ALA A 26 2.55 -14.67 6.12
C ALA A 26 1.50 -14.57 7.25
N GLY A 27 1.91 -14.55 8.52
CA GLY A 27 1.01 -14.38 9.66
C GLY A 27 0.59 -12.94 9.97
N TYR A 28 1.14 -11.95 9.26
CA TYR A 28 0.72 -10.55 9.44
C TYR A 28 -0.75 -10.37 9.01
N SER A 29 -1.60 -9.87 9.91
CA SER A 29 -3.03 -9.70 9.62
C SER A 29 -3.65 -8.55 10.41
N LYS A 30 -3.10 -7.35 10.23
CA LYS A 30 -3.64 -6.14 10.87
C LYS A 30 -4.68 -5.48 9.97
N GLU A 31 -5.86 -5.20 10.55
CA GLU A 31 -6.92 -4.44 9.89
C GLU A 31 -6.46 -3.03 9.46
N GLY A 32 -7.07 -2.51 8.41
CA GLY A 32 -6.82 -1.20 7.82
C GLY A 32 -5.71 -1.19 6.77
N VAL A 33 -5.31 0.04 6.39
CA VAL A 33 -4.19 0.30 5.49
C VAL A 33 -2.93 0.49 6.34
N ASN A 34 -1.93 -0.38 6.16
CA ASN A 34 -0.72 -0.39 6.95
C ASN A 34 0.51 -0.34 6.04
N PHE A 35 1.26 0.76 6.10
CA PHE A 35 2.52 0.90 5.36
C PHE A 35 3.72 0.51 6.22
N PHE A 36 4.75 -0.06 5.57
CA PHE A 36 6.01 -0.46 6.21
C PHE A 36 7.22 0.38 5.76
N THR A 37 6.96 1.38 4.93
CA THR A 37 7.91 2.34 4.34
C THR A 37 7.42 3.76 4.58
N SER A 38 8.31 4.74 4.65
CA SER A 38 7.90 6.16 4.68
C SER A 38 7.46 6.66 3.31
N ASP A 39 6.78 7.81 3.28
CA ASP A 39 6.29 8.45 2.06
C ASP A 39 7.41 8.99 1.15
N SER A 40 8.63 9.11 1.70
CA SER A 40 9.82 9.50 0.94
C SER A 40 10.46 8.35 0.15
N PHE A 41 10.01 7.10 0.32
CA PHE A 41 10.58 5.97 -0.38
C PHE A 41 10.11 5.93 -1.84
N PRO A 42 10.99 5.57 -2.78
CA PRO A 42 10.61 5.43 -4.20
C PRO A 42 9.59 4.32 -4.44
N PHE A 43 9.54 3.33 -3.55
CA PHE A 43 8.53 2.29 -3.54
C PHE A 43 7.95 2.18 -2.15
N GLN A 44 6.63 2.35 -2.05
CA GLN A 44 5.92 2.13 -0.80
C GLN A 44 5.43 0.69 -0.71
N LEU A 45 5.65 0.05 0.43
CA LEU A 45 5.13 -1.28 0.73
C LEU A 45 3.96 -1.16 1.69
N GLY A 46 2.76 -1.48 1.21
CA GLY A 46 1.53 -1.48 1.99
C GLY A 46 0.92 -2.88 2.15
N PHE A 47 0.27 -3.11 3.29
CA PHE A 47 -0.65 -4.23 3.52
C PHE A 47 -2.03 -3.67 3.83
N LEU A 48 -2.99 -4.00 2.97
CA LEU A 48 -4.36 -3.52 3.05
C LEU A 48 -5.26 -4.69 3.45
N LYS A 49 -5.89 -4.57 4.62
CA LYS A 49 -6.91 -5.51 5.07
C LYS A 49 -8.18 -4.75 5.40
N GLN A 50 -9.25 -5.09 4.72
CA GLN A 50 -10.54 -4.43 4.89
C GLN A 50 -11.63 -5.47 5.09
N SER A 51 -12.68 -5.09 5.82
CA SER A 51 -13.87 -5.90 5.96
C SER A 51 -14.62 -6.00 4.64
N LYS A 52 -15.37 -7.10 4.46
CA LYS A 52 -16.22 -7.30 3.29
C LYS A 52 -17.19 -6.11 3.13
N GLY A 53 -17.26 -5.58 1.91
CA GLY A 53 -18.15 -4.45 1.57
C GLY A 53 -17.56 -3.07 1.87
N TYR A 54 -16.30 -2.99 2.34
CA TYR A 54 -15.59 -1.72 2.37
C TYR A 54 -15.40 -1.17 0.95
N VAL A 55 -15.68 0.12 0.78
CA VAL A 55 -15.50 0.84 -0.49
C VAL A 55 -14.53 2.00 -0.22
N SER A 56 -13.37 1.96 -0.87
CA SER A 56 -12.43 3.07 -0.83
C SER A 56 -12.99 4.27 -1.61
N LYS A 57 -12.69 5.49 -1.17
CA LYS A 57 -13.05 6.68 -1.95
C LYS A 57 -12.20 6.73 -3.24
N PRO A 58 -12.80 7.04 -4.40
CA PRO A 58 -12.02 7.31 -5.62
C PRO A 58 -11.00 8.41 -5.35
N HIS A 59 -9.78 8.21 -5.82
CA HIS A 59 -8.69 9.17 -5.66
C HIS A 59 -7.72 9.08 -6.82
N THR A 60 -6.91 10.11 -6.99
CA THR A 60 -5.79 10.15 -7.93
C THR A 60 -4.50 10.31 -7.15
N HIS A 61 -3.42 9.73 -7.68
CA HIS A 61 -2.09 9.93 -7.11
C HIS A 61 -1.48 11.20 -7.72
N THR A 62 -1.41 12.28 -6.93
CA THR A 62 -0.86 13.55 -7.38
C THR A 62 0.67 13.49 -7.48
N LEU A 63 1.24 14.23 -8.45
CA LEU A 63 2.69 14.47 -8.51
C LEU A 63 3.17 15.08 -7.19
N LEU A 64 4.22 14.52 -6.61
CA LEU A 64 4.87 15.11 -5.45
C LEU A 64 5.69 16.35 -5.89
N PRO A 65 5.98 17.29 -4.96
CA PRO A 65 6.82 18.47 -5.22
C PRO A 65 8.15 18.14 -5.95
N GLU A 66 8.67 19.07 -6.76
CA GLU A 66 9.85 18.86 -7.64
C GLU A 66 11.13 18.42 -6.90
N ASP A 67 11.22 18.76 -5.63
CA ASP A 67 12.27 18.42 -4.67
C ASP A 67 12.18 16.98 -4.15
N ASN A 68 11.09 16.26 -4.44
CA ASN A 68 11.01 14.82 -4.22
C ASN A 68 11.66 14.03 -5.35
N VAL A 69 12.37 12.97 -4.97
CA VAL A 69 12.99 12.01 -5.92
C VAL A 69 11.90 11.26 -6.72
N VAL A 70 10.69 11.14 -6.17
CA VAL A 70 9.55 10.43 -6.76
C VAL A 70 8.67 11.41 -7.51
N ARG A 71 8.75 11.38 -8.85
CA ARG A 71 7.97 12.28 -9.72
C ARG A 71 6.60 11.74 -10.07
N ASN A 72 6.41 10.43 -10.09
CA ASN A 72 5.14 9.78 -10.36
C ASN A 72 4.94 8.65 -9.36
N VAL A 73 3.73 8.50 -8.85
CA VAL A 73 3.35 7.36 -8.02
C VAL A 73 2.61 6.37 -8.91
N GLN A 74 3.08 5.14 -8.92
CA GLN A 74 2.40 4.01 -9.53
C GLN A 74 2.08 3.01 -8.45
N GLU A 75 0.95 2.33 -8.60
CA GLU A 75 0.47 1.36 -7.62
C GLU A 75 0.30 0.00 -8.28
N VAL A 76 0.78 -1.03 -7.59
CA VAL A 76 0.52 -2.43 -7.93
C VAL A 76 -0.19 -3.06 -6.75
N VAL A 77 -1.44 -3.46 -6.95
CA VAL A 77 -2.21 -4.19 -5.94
C VAL A 77 -2.12 -5.68 -6.24
N PHE A 78 -1.62 -6.45 -5.29
CA PHE A 78 -1.59 -7.91 -5.35
C PHE A 78 -2.59 -8.48 -4.35
N VAL A 79 -3.62 -9.16 -4.86
CA VAL A 79 -4.66 -9.77 -4.02
C VAL A 79 -4.14 -11.08 -3.43
N VAL A 80 -3.81 -11.06 -2.13
CA VAL A 80 -3.34 -12.24 -1.39
C VAL A 80 -4.50 -13.15 -0.99
N GLU A 81 -5.63 -12.56 -0.56
CA GLU A 81 -6.82 -13.27 -0.11
C GLU A 81 -8.07 -12.44 -0.41
N GLY A 82 -9.15 -13.10 -0.83
CA GLY A 82 -10.44 -12.47 -1.12
C GLY A 82 -10.61 -12.08 -2.59
N ILE A 83 -11.56 -11.17 -2.82
CA ILE A 83 -11.92 -10.65 -4.15
C ILE A 83 -12.01 -9.13 -4.03
N PHE A 84 -11.50 -8.43 -5.03
CA PHE A 84 -11.42 -6.97 -5.03
C PHE A 84 -11.96 -6.44 -6.35
N GLU A 85 -12.97 -5.57 -6.31
CA GLU A 85 -13.48 -4.89 -7.49
C GLU A 85 -12.77 -3.54 -7.65
N VAL A 86 -12.25 -3.25 -8.85
CA VAL A 86 -11.54 -2.02 -9.17
C VAL A 86 -12.30 -1.27 -10.26
N GLY A 87 -12.72 -0.04 -9.95
CA GLY A 87 -13.22 0.92 -10.92
C GLY A 87 -12.10 1.81 -11.47
N PHE A 88 -11.97 1.86 -12.80
CA PHE A 88 -11.05 2.74 -13.51
C PHE A 88 -11.79 3.97 -14.02
N TYR A 89 -11.27 5.15 -13.73
CA TYR A 89 -11.86 6.43 -14.08
C TYR A 89 -11.06 7.12 -15.19
N GLY A 90 -11.77 7.83 -16.09
CA GLY A 90 -11.17 8.74 -17.07
C GLY A 90 -11.05 10.16 -16.54
N ASP A 91 -10.65 11.08 -17.41
CA ASP A 91 -10.65 12.53 -17.12
C ASP A 91 -12.09 13.02 -16.91
N GLY A 92 -12.59 13.03 -15.66
CA GLY A 92 -13.90 13.59 -15.29
C GLY A 92 -14.83 12.71 -14.43
N GLU A 93 -14.31 12.02 -13.41
CA GLU A 93 -15.07 11.15 -12.46
C GLU A 93 -15.98 10.06 -13.10
N THR A 94 -15.89 9.89 -14.41
CA THR A 94 -16.67 8.88 -15.14
C THR A 94 -15.93 7.54 -15.09
N VAL A 95 -16.62 6.49 -14.64
CA VAL A 95 -16.11 5.12 -14.65
C VAL A 95 -16.04 4.64 -16.10
N LEU A 96 -14.85 4.25 -16.55
CA LEU A 96 -14.58 3.70 -17.88
C LEU A 96 -14.64 2.17 -17.90
N ALA A 97 -14.20 1.54 -16.81
CA ALA A 97 -14.17 0.08 -16.69
C ALA A 97 -14.23 -0.35 -15.23
N THR A 98 -14.74 -1.55 -14.99
CA THR A 98 -14.70 -2.23 -13.70
C THR A 98 -14.15 -3.65 -13.89
N VAL A 99 -13.23 -4.06 -13.02
CA VAL A 99 -12.58 -5.38 -13.06
C VAL A 99 -12.68 -6.03 -11.68
N THR A 100 -12.78 -7.36 -11.61
CA THR A 100 -12.84 -8.16 -10.38
C THR A 100 -11.79 -9.27 -10.41
#